data_AF-A0A949Y8D5-F1
#
_entry.id   AF-A0A949Y8D5-F1
#
_cell.length_a   1.000
_cell.length_b   1.000
_cell.length_c   1.000
_cell.angle_alpha   90.00
_cell.angle_beta   90.00
_cell.angle_gamma   90.00
#
_symmetry.space_group_name_H-M   'P 1'
#
loop_
_entity.id
_entity.type
_entity.pdbx_description
1 polymer ?
#
loop_
_entity_poly.entity_id
_entity_poly.type
_entity_poly.pdbx_seq_one_letter_code
_entity_poly.pdbx_strand_id
1 'polypeptide(L)'
;MSTINEPTQDYLNGLVESYYNAQPGLAFAIGYATGTQEFQPSVYVFGSVFNQYNAPLSLGPTTYFELGSLSKTFTATLCAFLGHTYNPTWETQTIEEYSINVGSQFNPIPLLALANYTSGLPTDNGTVPIVTLPDFLPTPYYPAAMLGYLKGVGTAKWKPTDTGKAYTYSNLAFSILAQLLPQFDASIASSDLLELMAAYVFGPLMMHDSYYFG
;
A
#
# COMPACT_ATOMS: atom_id res chain seq x y z
N MET A 1 12.75 29.74 23.22
CA MET A 1 12.59 28.36 22.74
C MET A 1 11.35 27.80 23.38
N SER A 2 10.43 27.24 22.61
CA SER A 2 9.25 26.55 23.17
C SER A 2 9.69 25.23 23.78
N THR A 3 9.36 24.99 25.05
CA THR A 3 9.57 23.69 25.69
C THR A 3 8.65 22.66 25.05
N ILE A 4 9.21 21.54 24.59
CA ILE A 4 8.43 20.40 24.13
C ILE A 4 8.02 19.59 25.37
N ASN A 5 6.72 19.40 25.55
CA ASN A 5 6.16 18.67 26.68
C ASN A 5 5.62 17.32 26.22
N GLU A 6 5.83 16.28 27.03
CA GLU A 6 5.18 14.99 26.80
C GLU A 6 3.65 15.15 26.89
N PRO A 7 2.87 14.63 25.92
CA PRO A 7 1.43 14.71 25.97
C PRO A 7 0.89 13.92 27.17
N THR A 8 -0.05 14.52 27.90
CA THR A 8 -0.73 13.84 29.01
C THR A 8 -1.80 12.88 28.47
N GLN A 9 -2.15 11.87 29.27
CA GLN A 9 -3.25 10.95 28.95
C GLN A 9 -4.58 11.69 28.75
N ASP A 10 -4.89 12.67 29.61
CA ASP A 10 -6.12 13.46 29.49
C ASP A 10 -6.17 14.26 28.18
N TYR A 11 -5.02 14.80 27.74
CA TYR A 11 -4.93 15.47 26.44
C TYR A 11 -5.22 14.49 25.30
N LEU A 12 -4.59 13.31 25.33
CA LEU A 12 -4.75 12.28 24.30
C LEU A 12 -6.18 11.72 24.26
N ASN A 13 -6.79 11.47 25.43
CA ASN A 13 -8.21 11.10 25.55
C ASN A 13 -9.11 12.16 24.91
N GLY A 14 -8.86 13.44 25.22
CA GLY A 14 -9.63 14.56 24.66
C GLY A 14 -9.57 14.66 23.13
N LEU A 15 -8.52 14.13 22.48
CA LEU A 15 -8.43 14.10 21.01
C LEU A 15 -9.33 13.04 20.37
N VAL A 16 -9.63 11.95 21.07
CA VAL A 16 -10.26 10.75 20.47
C VAL A 16 -11.67 10.49 20.98
N GLU A 17 -12.03 10.96 22.18
CA GLU A 17 -13.30 10.67 22.84
C GLU A 17 -14.52 11.03 21.99
N SER A 18 -14.51 12.19 21.33
CA SER A 18 -15.65 12.64 20.51
C SER A 18 -15.92 11.70 19.33
N TYR A 19 -14.85 11.21 18.68
CA TYR A 19 -14.95 10.27 17.57
C TYR A 19 -15.40 8.89 18.05
N TYR A 20 -14.84 8.41 19.16
CA TYR A 20 -15.23 7.13 19.75
C TYR A 20 -16.70 7.12 20.20
N ASN A 21 -17.15 8.19 20.86
CA ASN A 21 -18.53 8.32 21.33
C ASN A 21 -19.54 8.39 20.17
N ALA A 22 -19.12 8.94 19.02
CA ALA A 22 -19.95 8.97 17.81
C ALA A 22 -20.03 7.61 17.11
N GLN A 23 -18.99 6.77 17.21
CA GLN A 23 -18.93 5.47 16.55
C GLN A 23 -18.17 4.44 17.41
N PRO A 24 -18.91 3.65 18.21
CA PRO A 24 -18.36 2.47 18.88
C PRO A 24 -17.80 1.47 17.85
N GLY A 25 -16.69 0.80 18.19
CA GLY A 25 -15.97 -0.08 17.25
C GLY A 25 -14.75 0.57 16.57
N LEU A 26 -14.44 1.82 16.92
CA LEU A 26 -13.20 2.50 16.51
C LEU A 26 -12.07 2.24 17.51
N ALA A 27 -10.84 2.19 17.00
CA ALA A 27 -9.62 2.24 17.78
C ALA A 27 -8.67 3.30 17.23
N PHE A 28 -7.89 3.87 18.13
CA PHE A 28 -6.91 4.91 17.87
C PHE A 28 -5.55 4.43 18.37
N ALA A 29 -4.53 4.60 17.54
CA ALA A 29 -3.13 4.46 17.91
C ALA A 29 -2.42 5.77 17.57
N ILE A 30 -1.89 6.46 18.58
CA ILE A 30 -1.19 7.73 18.42
C ILE A 30 0.25 7.53 18.86
N GLY A 31 1.16 7.44 17.90
CA GLY A 31 2.60 7.48 18.15
C GLY A 31 3.08 8.92 18.35
N TYR A 32 3.86 9.17 19.39
CA TYR A 32 4.46 10.48 19.65
C TYR A 32 5.93 10.34 20.04
N ALA A 33 6.77 11.18 19.43
CA ALA A 33 8.21 11.22 19.62
C ALA A 33 8.73 12.63 19.28
N THR A 34 9.81 13.06 19.92
CA THR A 34 10.42 14.39 19.69
C THR A 34 11.64 14.37 18.78
N GLY A 35 12.17 13.18 18.47
CA GLY A 35 13.50 13.03 17.85
C GLY A 35 14.67 13.48 18.76
N THR A 36 14.36 13.88 19.99
CA THR A 36 15.29 14.30 21.06
C THR A 36 15.14 13.37 22.26
N GLN A 37 15.91 13.60 23.34
CA GLN A 37 15.78 12.86 24.60
C GLN A 37 14.78 13.50 25.59
N GLU A 38 13.94 14.46 25.14
CA GLU A 38 13.01 15.17 26.03
C GLU A 38 11.96 14.24 26.66
N PHE A 39 11.49 13.24 25.92
CA PHE A 39 10.72 12.12 26.45
C PHE A 39 10.91 10.86 25.59
N GLN A 40 10.60 9.70 26.16
CA GLN A 40 10.69 8.43 25.44
C GLN A 40 9.57 8.32 24.39
N PRO A 41 9.88 7.88 23.16
CA PRO A 41 8.84 7.57 22.17
C PRO A 41 7.82 6.60 22.77
N SER A 42 6.54 6.88 22.55
CA SER A 42 5.47 6.06 23.10
C SER A 42 4.27 6.04 22.16
N VAL A 43 3.39 5.06 22.37
CA VAL A 43 2.16 4.87 21.61
C VAL A 43 1.00 4.86 22.59
N TYR A 44 0.08 5.81 22.41
CA TYR A 44 -1.20 5.80 23.07
C TYR A 44 -2.20 4.96 22.28
N VAL A 45 -2.99 4.16 22.99
CA VAL A 45 -3.96 3.25 22.39
C VAL A 45 -5.30 3.38 23.11
N PHE A 46 -6.38 3.58 22.35
CA PHE A 46 -7.72 3.76 22.90
C PHE A 46 -8.79 3.21 21.96
N GLY A 47 -9.91 2.74 22.53
CA GLY A 47 -11.09 2.32 21.78
C GLY A 47 -11.46 0.86 22.01
N SER A 48 -12.24 0.31 21.09
CA SER A 48 -12.73 -1.08 21.18
C SER A 48 -12.84 -1.67 19.79
N VAL A 49 -12.18 -2.80 19.57
CA VAL A 49 -12.17 -3.54 18.30
C VAL A 49 -12.83 -4.89 18.47
N PHE A 50 -13.41 -5.40 17.38
CA PHE A 50 -14.16 -6.65 17.35
C PHE A 50 -13.73 -7.48 16.13
N ASN A 51 -13.83 -8.80 16.23
CA ASN A 51 -13.62 -9.69 15.09
C ASN A 51 -14.85 -9.75 14.17
N GLN A 52 -14.78 -10.51 13.07
CA GLN A 52 -15.90 -10.62 12.12
C GLN A 52 -17.20 -11.21 12.70
N TYR A 53 -17.14 -11.80 13.90
CA TYR A 53 -18.29 -12.35 14.63
C TYR A 53 -18.77 -11.40 15.75
N ASN A 54 -18.32 -10.15 15.75
CA ASN A 54 -18.66 -9.13 16.73
C ASN A 54 -18.20 -9.47 18.18
N ALA A 55 -17.21 -10.36 18.34
CA ALA A 55 -16.59 -10.62 19.63
C ALA A 55 -15.43 -9.64 19.87
N PRO A 56 -15.29 -9.10 21.11
CA PRO A 56 -14.27 -8.12 21.43
C PRO A 56 -12.87 -8.71 21.28
N LEU A 57 -11.95 -7.91 20.76
CA LEU A 57 -10.54 -8.23 20.64
C LEU A 57 -9.72 -7.36 21.61
N SER A 58 -8.63 -7.93 22.13
CA SER A 58 -7.66 -7.16 22.91
C SER A 58 -6.99 -6.12 22.03
N LEU A 59 -7.10 -4.85 22.44
CA LEU A 59 -6.43 -3.73 21.80
C LEU A 59 -5.15 -3.41 22.57
N GLY A 60 -4.01 -3.42 21.89
CA GLY A 60 -2.71 -3.08 22.45
C GLY A 60 -1.64 -2.91 21.38
N PRO A 61 -0.39 -2.67 21.78
CA PRO A 61 0.72 -2.40 20.86
C PRO A 61 1.02 -3.54 19.86
N THR A 62 0.53 -4.75 20.14
CA THR A 62 0.73 -5.95 19.31
C THR A 62 -0.52 -6.38 18.55
N THR A 63 -1.60 -5.58 18.58
CA THR A 63 -2.81 -5.87 17.81
C THR A 63 -2.55 -5.63 16.32
N TYR A 64 -2.83 -6.63 15.50
CA TYR A 64 -2.68 -6.55 14.05
C TYR A 64 -3.87 -5.86 13.39
N PHE A 65 -3.58 -5.05 12.37
CA PHE A 65 -4.57 -4.37 11.54
C PHE A 65 -4.24 -4.56 10.07
N GLU A 66 -5.27 -4.73 9.24
CA GLU A 66 -5.12 -4.57 7.79
C GLU A 66 -5.06 -3.07 7.46
N LEU A 67 -3.90 -2.61 7.01
CA LEU A 67 -3.67 -1.19 6.72
C LEU A 67 -4.34 -0.71 5.41
N GLY A 68 -4.90 -1.64 4.63
CA GLY A 68 -5.57 -1.35 3.37
C GLY A 68 -4.71 -0.52 2.42
N SER A 69 -5.23 0.63 1.99
CA SER A 69 -4.53 1.47 1.01
C SER A 69 -3.28 2.17 1.52
N LEU A 70 -3.02 2.17 2.82
CA LEU A 70 -1.72 2.62 3.34
C LEU A 70 -0.58 1.70 2.87
N SER A 71 -0.85 0.44 2.52
CA SER A 71 0.17 -0.47 1.94
C SER A 71 0.87 0.12 0.71
N LYS A 72 0.20 1.02 -0.04
CA LYS A 72 0.78 1.70 -1.20
C LYS A 72 1.96 2.61 -0.85
N THR A 73 1.99 3.20 0.34
CA THR A 73 3.15 4.02 0.77
C THR A 73 4.39 3.14 0.98
N PHE A 74 4.22 1.91 1.46
CA PHE A 74 5.29 0.92 1.57
C PHE A 74 5.76 0.45 0.18
N THR A 75 4.83 0.14 -0.74
CA THR A 75 5.17 -0.21 -2.13
C THR A 75 5.92 0.92 -2.83
N ALA A 76 5.46 2.18 -2.70
CA ALA A 76 6.12 3.35 -3.27
C ALA A 76 7.51 3.58 -2.65
N THR A 77 7.65 3.39 -1.33
CA THR A 77 8.94 3.49 -0.64
C THR A 77 9.93 2.46 -1.19
N LEU A 78 9.53 1.20 -1.34
CA LEU A 78 10.39 0.18 -1.93
C LEU A 78 10.73 0.52 -3.39
N CYS A 79 9.76 0.95 -4.19
CA CYS A 79 9.99 1.34 -5.58
C CYS A 79 11.04 2.45 -5.67
N ALA A 80 10.91 3.50 -4.85
CA ALA A 80 11.86 4.60 -4.81
C ALA A 80 13.25 4.13 -4.37
N PHE A 81 13.32 3.27 -3.34
CA PHE A 81 14.58 2.74 -2.83
C PHE A 81 15.30 1.85 -3.85
N LEU A 82 14.61 0.84 -4.40
CA LEU A 82 15.18 -0.08 -5.39
C LEU A 82 15.51 0.65 -6.69
N GLY A 83 14.63 1.55 -7.12
CA GLY A 83 14.84 2.40 -8.28
C GLY A 83 16.10 3.26 -8.11
N HIS A 84 16.25 3.95 -6.99
CA HIS A 84 17.45 4.75 -6.75
C HIS A 84 18.73 3.89 -6.68
N THR A 85 18.65 2.73 -6.03
CA THR A 85 19.83 1.91 -5.70
C THR A 85 20.29 1.06 -6.88
N TYR A 86 19.37 0.46 -7.63
CA TYR A 86 19.67 -0.58 -8.61
C TYR A 86 19.19 -0.27 -10.03
N ASN A 87 18.21 0.61 -10.20
CA ASN A 87 17.69 0.97 -11.52
C ASN A 87 17.36 2.47 -11.62
N PRO A 88 18.39 3.35 -11.65
CA PRO A 88 18.20 4.80 -11.51
C PRO A 88 17.40 5.46 -12.65
N THR A 89 17.14 4.73 -13.74
CA THR A 89 16.35 5.19 -14.89
C THR A 89 14.92 4.66 -14.90
N TRP A 90 14.49 3.89 -13.89
CA TRP A 90 13.21 3.20 -13.84
C TRP A 90 12.00 4.09 -14.16
N GLU A 91 12.04 5.37 -13.78
CA GLU A 91 10.93 6.32 -14.00
C GLU A 91 10.63 6.57 -15.49
N THR A 92 11.65 6.45 -16.34
CA THR A 92 11.53 6.61 -17.80
C THR A 92 11.21 5.31 -18.52
N GLN A 93 11.33 4.18 -17.82
CA GLN A 93 11.06 2.87 -18.37
C GLN A 93 9.57 2.60 -18.45
N THR A 94 9.22 1.62 -19.27
CA THR A 94 7.84 1.17 -19.44
C THR A 94 7.67 -0.27 -19.00
N ILE A 95 6.41 -0.71 -18.87
CA ILE A 95 6.09 -2.12 -18.56
C ILE A 95 6.74 -3.09 -19.56
N GLU A 96 6.94 -2.67 -20.82
CA GLU A 96 7.54 -3.49 -21.88
C GLU A 96 8.94 -4.04 -21.54
N GLU A 97 9.68 -3.35 -20.69
CA GLU A 97 11.06 -3.71 -20.34
C GLU A 97 11.13 -4.88 -19.35
N TYR A 98 9.98 -5.36 -18.87
CA TYR A 98 9.86 -6.33 -17.80
C TYR A 98 9.08 -7.57 -18.22
N SER A 99 9.49 -8.71 -17.68
CA SER A 99 8.89 -10.02 -17.96
C SER A 99 7.69 -10.29 -17.04
N ILE A 100 6.63 -9.48 -17.14
CA ILE A 100 5.35 -9.76 -16.49
C ILE A 100 4.30 -10.26 -17.48
N ASN A 101 3.47 -11.21 -17.06
CA ASN A 101 2.48 -11.87 -17.91
C ASN A 101 1.22 -11.00 -18.13
N VAL A 102 1.39 -9.80 -18.69
CA VAL A 102 0.31 -8.82 -18.94
C VAL A 102 0.01 -8.70 -20.45
N GLY A 103 -1.14 -8.10 -20.80
CA GLY A 103 -1.47 -7.80 -22.20
C GLY A 103 -0.61 -6.68 -22.80
N SER A 104 -0.28 -6.76 -24.09
CA SER A 104 0.61 -5.79 -24.76
C SER A 104 0.07 -4.36 -24.80
N GLN A 105 -1.25 -4.16 -24.61
CA GLN A 105 -1.84 -2.83 -24.49
C GLN A 105 -1.38 -2.06 -23.25
N PHE A 106 -0.79 -2.74 -22.26
CA PHE A 106 -0.23 -2.12 -21.06
C PHE A 106 1.27 -1.81 -21.20
N ASN A 107 1.97 -2.43 -22.16
CA ASN A 107 3.40 -2.25 -22.39
C ASN A 107 3.86 -0.78 -22.40
N PRO A 108 3.15 0.17 -23.05
CA PRO A 108 3.61 1.56 -23.15
C PRO A 108 3.45 2.38 -21.86
N ILE A 109 2.86 1.85 -20.79
CA ILE A 109 2.69 2.60 -19.54
C ILE A 109 4.07 2.84 -18.91
N PRO A 110 4.47 4.10 -18.66
CA PRO A 110 5.68 4.39 -17.89
C PRO A 110 5.55 3.93 -16.44
N LEU A 111 6.63 3.45 -15.85
CA LEU A 111 6.59 2.97 -14.47
C LEU A 111 6.24 4.06 -13.47
N LEU A 112 6.76 5.28 -13.67
CA LEU A 112 6.40 6.44 -12.85
C LEU A 112 4.89 6.71 -12.88
N ALA A 113 4.23 6.44 -14.01
CA ALA A 113 2.80 6.65 -14.16
C ALA A 113 1.97 5.67 -13.29
N LEU A 114 2.51 4.48 -12.98
CA LEU A 114 1.90 3.56 -12.02
C LEU A 114 2.01 4.10 -10.59
N ALA A 115 3.19 4.60 -10.22
CA ALA A 115 3.50 5.07 -8.87
C ALA A 115 2.82 6.39 -8.50
N ASN A 116 2.55 7.26 -9.48
CA ASN A 116 1.96 8.60 -9.25
C ASN A 116 0.50 8.74 -9.70
N TYR A 117 -0.18 7.62 -10.01
CA TYR A 117 -1.57 7.57 -10.43
C TYR A 117 -1.87 8.28 -11.76
N THR A 118 -0.91 8.33 -12.70
CA THR A 118 -1.14 8.89 -14.04
C THR A 118 -1.12 7.84 -15.15
N SER A 119 -1.24 6.55 -14.81
CA SER A 119 -1.19 5.44 -15.78
C SER A 119 -2.36 5.41 -16.75
N GLY A 120 -3.49 6.03 -16.41
CA GLY A 120 -4.75 5.89 -17.14
C GLY A 120 -5.50 4.59 -16.82
N LEU A 121 -5.08 3.86 -15.78
CA LEU A 121 -5.79 2.70 -15.25
C LEU A 121 -7.00 3.16 -14.40
N PRO A 122 -8.09 2.39 -14.39
CA PRO A 122 -9.32 2.84 -13.75
C PRO A 122 -9.21 2.83 -12.23
N THR A 123 -10.13 3.59 -11.63
CA THR A 123 -10.48 3.45 -10.22
C THR A 123 -11.35 2.23 -10.00
N ASP A 124 -11.16 1.57 -8.87
CA ASP A 124 -11.85 0.36 -8.45
C ASP A 124 -12.60 0.54 -7.11
N ASN A 125 -12.51 1.73 -6.50
CA ASN A 125 -13.21 2.14 -5.28
C ASN A 125 -14.17 3.32 -5.52
N GLY A 126 -14.67 3.47 -6.75
CA GLY A 126 -15.55 4.58 -7.17
C GLY A 126 -17.01 4.45 -6.70
N THR A 127 -17.83 5.44 -7.06
CA THR A 127 -19.28 5.39 -6.82
C THR A 127 -19.95 4.36 -7.73
N VAL A 128 -20.92 3.62 -7.18
CA VAL A 128 -21.67 2.57 -7.88
C VAL A 128 -22.49 3.17 -9.05
N PRO A 129 -22.58 2.50 -10.23
CA PRO A 129 -22.02 1.19 -10.53
C PRO A 129 -20.52 1.26 -10.84
N ILE A 130 -19.74 0.47 -10.11
CA ILE A 130 -18.32 0.27 -10.42
C ILE A 130 -18.28 -0.68 -11.63
N VAL A 131 -18.31 -0.11 -12.83
CA VAL A 131 -18.28 -0.86 -14.10
C VAL A 131 -16.87 -1.36 -14.46
N THR A 132 -15.90 -1.11 -13.58
CA THR A 132 -14.50 -1.44 -13.76
C THR A 132 -14.07 -2.68 -12.96
N LEU A 133 -14.87 -3.19 -12.02
CA LEU A 133 -14.46 -4.40 -11.31
C LEU A 133 -14.70 -5.65 -12.18
N PRO A 134 -13.77 -6.63 -12.16
CA PRO A 134 -14.05 -7.94 -12.73
C PRO A 134 -15.22 -8.59 -11.99
N ASP A 135 -15.90 -9.52 -12.66
CA ASP A 135 -16.87 -10.40 -11.98
C ASP A 135 -16.19 -11.12 -10.81
N PHE A 136 -16.94 -11.33 -9.73
CA PHE A 136 -16.43 -12.01 -8.54
C PHE A 136 -15.94 -13.43 -8.92
N LEU A 137 -14.67 -13.70 -8.62
CA LEU A 137 -14.09 -15.03 -8.81
C LEU A 137 -14.17 -15.81 -7.48
N PRO A 138 -14.64 -17.07 -7.49
CA PRO A 138 -14.78 -17.88 -6.27
C PRO A 138 -13.44 -18.41 -5.72
N THR A 139 -12.32 -18.01 -6.30
CA THR A 139 -10.98 -18.38 -5.86
C THR A 139 -10.29 -17.18 -5.20
N PRO A 140 -9.39 -17.41 -4.22
CA PRO A 140 -8.56 -16.35 -3.67
C PRO A 140 -7.85 -15.58 -4.77
N TYR A 141 -7.75 -14.27 -4.61
CA TYR A 141 -7.00 -13.42 -5.51
C TYR A 141 -5.50 -13.71 -5.37
N TYR A 142 -4.79 -13.87 -6.50
CA TYR A 142 -3.33 -13.98 -6.52
C TYR A 142 -2.77 -13.22 -7.74
N PRO A 143 -1.56 -12.64 -7.65
CA PRO A 143 -1.04 -11.76 -8.71
C PRO A 143 -0.95 -12.42 -10.09
N ALA A 144 -0.62 -13.71 -10.16
CA ALA A 144 -0.59 -14.41 -11.45
C ALA A 144 -1.97 -14.53 -12.11
N ALA A 145 -3.06 -14.68 -11.33
CA ALA A 145 -4.43 -14.63 -11.84
C ALA A 145 -4.80 -13.23 -12.31
N MET A 146 -4.41 -12.19 -11.57
CA MET A 146 -4.60 -10.79 -12.02
C MET A 146 -3.93 -10.57 -13.37
N LEU A 147 -2.63 -10.89 -13.48
CA LEU A 147 -1.87 -10.71 -14.72
C LEU A 147 -2.47 -11.54 -15.87
N GLY A 148 -2.84 -12.80 -15.60
CA GLY A 148 -3.52 -13.68 -16.55
C GLY A 148 -4.87 -13.13 -17.02
N TYR A 149 -5.66 -12.54 -16.11
CA TYR A 149 -6.89 -11.83 -16.43
C TYR A 149 -6.61 -10.61 -17.32
N LEU A 150 -5.67 -9.72 -16.94
CA LEU A 150 -5.31 -8.55 -17.75
C LEU A 150 -4.81 -8.92 -19.15
N LYS A 151 -4.15 -10.07 -19.29
CA LYS A 151 -3.78 -10.65 -20.57
C LYS A 151 -4.98 -11.19 -21.34
N GLY A 152 -5.90 -11.89 -20.67
CA GLY A 152 -7.03 -12.62 -21.24
C GLY A 152 -8.30 -11.79 -21.52
N VAL A 153 -8.57 -10.72 -20.77
CA VAL A 153 -9.71 -9.78 -20.95
C VAL A 153 -9.71 -9.14 -22.33
N GLY A 154 -8.60 -9.26 -23.03
CA GLY A 154 -8.57 -9.06 -24.46
C GLY A 154 -8.33 -7.60 -24.81
N THR A 155 -7.59 -7.48 -25.88
CA THR A 155 -7.20 -6.33 -26.68
C THR A 155 -8.32 -5.32 -27.05
N ALA A 156 -9.54 -5.43 -26.51
CA ALA A 156 -10.72 -4.68 -26.96
C ALA A 156 -11.44 -3.84 -25.89
N LYS A 157 -11.41 -4.20 -24.59
CA LYS A 157 -12.22 -3.48 -23.58
C LYS A 157 -11.44 -2.47 -22.75
N TRP A 158 -10.18 -2.75 -22.45
CA TRP A 158 -9.41 -1.98 -21.46
C TRP A 158 -8.06 -1.59 -22.03
N LYS A 159 -7.98 -0.36 -22.52
CA LYS A 159 -6.73 0.28 -22.92
C LYS A 159 -6.51 1.47 -21.99
N PRO A 160 -5.36 1.59 -21.31
CA PRO A 160 -5.00 2.81 -20.61
C PRO A 160 -5.10 3.98 -21.61
N THR A 161 -5.93 4.95 -21.28
CA THR A 161 -6.06 6.18 -22.06
C THR A 161 -5.46 7.31 -21.24
N ASP A 162 -4.90 8.31 -21.93
CA ASP A 162 -4.44 9.53 -21.26
C ASP A 162 -3.34 9.32 -20.19
N THR A 163 -2.47 8.33 -20.40
CA THR A 163 -1.26 8.13 -19.60
C THR A 163 -0.44 9.42 -19.54
N GLY A 164 -0.07 9.82 -18.33
CA GLY A 164 0.65 11.06 -18.02
C GLY A 164 -0.19 12.34 -18.04
N LYS A 165 -1.49 12.28 -18.36
CA LYS A 165 -2.34 13.48 -18.52
C LYS A 165 -3.26 13.77 -17.35
N ALA A 166 -3.67 12.76 -16.59
CA ALA A 166 -4.63 12.91 -15.50
C ALA A 166 -4.30 12.02 -14.30
N TYR A 167 -4.56 12.53 -13.11
CA TYR A 167 -4.53 11.74 -11.87
C TYR A 167 -5.78 10.87 -11.77
N THR A 168 -5.62 9.56 -11.59
CA THR A 168 -6.69 8.61 -11.31
C THR A 168 -6.24 7.59 -10.27
N TYR A 169 -6.83 7.66 -9.08
CA TYR A 169 -6.57 6.67 -8.03
C TYR A 169 -6.88 5.25 -8.54
N SER A 170 -5.91 4.34 -8.44
CA SER A 170 -6.02 2.98 -8.97
C SER A 170 -5.26 1.98 -8.11
N ASN A 171 -5.95 1.01 -7.51
CA ASN A 171 -5.25 -0.10 -6.84
C ASN A 171 -4.50 -0.94 -7.87
N LEU A 172 -5.10 -1.16 -9.04
CA LEU A 172 -4.50 -1.92 -10.13
C LEU A 172 -3.12 -1.39 -10.55
N ALA A 173 -2.96 -0.06 -10.61
CA ALA A 173 -1.66 0.56 -10.91
C ALA A 173 -0.58 0.14 -9.90
N PHE A 174 -0.90 0.19 -8.61
CA PHE A 174 0.02 -0.24 -7.55
C PHE A 174 0.23 -1.75 -7.52
N SER A 175 -0.80 -2.54 -7.83
CA SER A 175 -0.67 -4.00 -7.95
C SER A 175 0.28 -4.39 -9.08
N ILE A 176 0.20 -3.74 -10.24
CA ILE A 176 1.15 -3.96 -11.35
C ILE A 176 2.56 -3.48 -10.95
N LEU A 177 2.68 -2.30 -10.34
CA LEU A 177 3.98 -1.79 -9.85
C LEU A 177 4.68 -2.80 -8.94
N ALA A 178 3.95 -3.35 -7.97
CA ALA A 178 4.42 -4.38 -7.06
C ALA A 178 5.00 -5.62 -7.76
N GLN A 179 4.45 -6.03 -8.91
CA GLN A 179 4.95 -7.18 -9.68
C GLN A 179 6.22 -6.88 -10.49
N LEU A 180 6.53 -5.61 -10.69
CA LEU A 180 7.71 -5.16 -11.44
C LEU A 180 8.93 -5.01 -10.53
N LEU A 181 8.73 -4.66 -9.25
CA LEU A 181 9.82 -4.38 -8.31
C LEU A 181 10.87 -5.50 -8.17
N PRO A 182 10.51 -6.80 -8.14
CA PRO A 182 11.51 -7.86 -8.06
C PRO A 182 12.39 -7.99 -9.30
N GLN A 183 12.04 -7.32 -10.40
CA GLN A 183 12.79 -7.32 -11.64
C GLN A 183 13.64 -6.05 -11.83
N PHE A 184 13.62 -5.11 -10.88
CA PHE A 184 14.44 -3.90 -10.97
C PHE A 184 15.94 -4.22 -10.99
N ASP A 185 16.35 -5.35 -10.40
CA ASP A 185 17.71 -5.83 -10.51
C ASP A 185 17.78 -7.36 -10.34
N ALA A 186 18.53 -8.01 -11.22
CA ALA A 186 18.64 -9.46 -11.28
C ALA A 186 19.51 -10.07 -10.17
N SER A 187 20.24 -9.23 -9.41
CA SER A 187 21.06 -9.64 -8.26
C SER A 187 20.33 -9.53 -6.93
N ILE A 188 19.14 -8.91 -6.91
CA ILE A 188 18.27 -8.87 -5.73
C ILE A 188 17.94 -10.32 -5.32
N ALA A 189 18.09 -10.58 -4.02
CA ALA A 189 18.08 -11.93 -3.45
C ALA A 189 16.74 -12.69 -3.60
N SER A 190 15.66 -12.01 -4.04
CA SER A 190 14.33 -12.60 -4.12
C SER A 190 13.50 -12.06 -5.28
N SER A 191 12.72 -12.96 -5.87
CA SER A 191 11.62 -12.61 -6.78
C SER A 191 10.29 -12.35 -6.06
N ASP A 192 10.27 -12.51 -4.73
CA ASP A 192 9.09 -12.34 -3.89
C ASP A 192 9.04 -10.94 -3.26
N LEU A 193 7.98 -10.18 -3.56
CA LEU A 193 7.74 -8.86 -3.01
C LEU A 193 7.74 -8.83 -1.47
N LEU A 194 7.27 -9.88 -0.81
CA LEU A 194 7.27 -9.96 0.66
C LEU A 194 8.71 -9.94 1.20
N GLU A 195 9.60 -10.71 0.58
CA GLU A 195 11.00 -10.76 0.98
C GLU A 195 11.68 -9.41 0.74
N LEU A 196 11.33 -8.70 -0.35
CA LEU A 196 11.82 -7.33 -0.60
C LEU A 196 11.31 -6.33 0.43
N MET A 197 10.02 -6.37 0.78
CA MET A 197 9.46 -5.55 1.85
C MET A 197 10.18 -5.79 3.17
N ALA A 198 10.37 -7.07 3.53
CA ALA A 198 11.06 -7.45 4.75
C ALA A 198 12.51 -6.95 4.77
N ALA A 199 13.26 -7.14 3.68
CA ALA A 199 14.67 -6.79 3.60
C ALA A 199 14.93 -5.28 3.55
N TYR A 200 14.12 -4.54 2.78
CA TYR A 200 14.43 -3.15 2.44
C TYR A 200 13.53 -2.11 3.10
N VAL A 201 12.41 -2.53 3.70
CA VAL A 201 11.49 -1.61 4.39
C VAL A 201 11.31 -1.99 5.86
N PHE A 202 10.81 -3.19 6.15
CA PHE A 202 10.48 -3.57 7.53
C PHE A 202 11.72 -3.79 8.39
N GLY A 203 12.73 -4.50 7.87
CA GLY A 203 13.98 -4.78 8.59
C GLY A 203 14.72 -3.52 9.04
N PRO A 204 15.05 -2.59 8.12
CA PRO A 204 15.72 -1.34 8.47
C PRO A 204 14.94 -0.46 9.46
N LEU A 205 13.60 -0.56 9.47
CA LEU A 205 12.72 0.18 10.37
C LEU A 205 12.35 -0.60 11.64
N MET A 206 12.90 -1.80 11.84
CA MET A 206 12.60 -2.70 12.97
C MET A 206 11.10 -3.01 13.12
N MET A 207 10.37 -3.09 12.01
CA MET A 207 8.94 -3.42 11.95
C MET A 207 8.73 -4.94 11.96
N HIS A 208 9.06 -5.58 13.08
CA HIS A 208 9.06 -7.06 13.20
C HIS A 208 7.64 -7.68 13.14
N ASP A 209 6.62 -6.90 13.49
CA ASP A 209 5.20 -7.29 13.46
C ASP A 209 4.50 -6.72 12.21
N SER A 210 5.19 -6.68 11.07
CA SER A 210 4.62 -6.25 9.79
C SER A 210 4.79 -7.32 8.73
N TYR A 211 3.66 -7.70 8.13
CA TYR A 211 3.58 -8.72 7.09
C TYR A 211 2.91 -8.12 5.87
N TYR A 212 3.43 -8.47 4.69
CA TYR A 212 2.86 -8.05 3.41
C TYR A 212 2.18 -9.24 2.74
N PHE A 213 0.88 -9.14 2.51
CA PHE A 213 0.13 -10.14 1.76
C PHE A 213 -0.07 -9.62 0.35
N GLY A 214 0.66 -10.19 -0.61
CA GLY A 214 0.63 -9.84 -2.03
C GLY A 214 -0.02 -10.92 -2.87
#